data_AF-A0A446CVL1-F1
#
_entry.id   AF-A0A446CVL1-F1
#
_cell.length_a   1.000
_cell.length_b   1.000
_cell.length_c   1.000
_cell.angle_alpha   90.00
_cell.angle_beta   90.00
_cell.angle_gamma   90.00
#
_symmetry.space_group_name_H-M   'P 1'
#
loop_
_entity.id
_entity.type
_entity.pdbx_description
1 polymer ?
#
loop_
_entity_poly.entity_id
_entity_poly.type
_entity_poly.pdbx_seq_one_letter_code
_entity_poly.pdbx_strand_id
1 'polypeptide(L)'
;MGAKVSTVMPSGGATSRRGPPTDYAGPAAGRERRLDIHVFVSESGSLATGRAWERCVWREARVLIAECPAPHLPSSVENALRTVAADVARDHGWQGMGTVAFALDDRSGVFRVISAEAQAHSGAAMADCEPVAGHALEVRIDGCVDRRLPCTRLLVCGATRGEALRRAYRALSEMPGPAGIDRAFLMNRIASRAFCSGLTGTRLDQAVG
;
A
#
# COMPACT_ATOMS: atom_id res chain seq x y z
N MET A 1 -2.05 27.57 -12.86
CA MET A 1 -0.76 26.85 -12.71
C MET A 1 -1.05 25.37 -12.80
N GLY A 2 -0.82 24.77 -13.96
CA GLY A 2 -1.14 23.37 -14.23
C GLY A 2 0.00 22.45 -13.81
N ALA A 3 -0.33 21.40 -13.04
CA ALA A 3 0.60 20.33 -12.74
C ALA A 3 0.83 19.49 -14.03
N LYS A 4 2.09 19.30 -14.41
CA LYS A 4 2.46 18.39 -15.50
C LYS A 4 2.43 16.95 -14.99
N VAL A 5 1.42 16.19 -15.42
CA VAL A 5 1.35 14.73 -15.24
C VAL A 5 2.08 14.08 -16.42
N SER A 6 3.04 13.20 -16.14
CA SER A 6 3.74 12.41 -17.15
C SER A 6 3.29 10.96 -17.05
N THR A 7 2.40 10.54 -17.94
CA THR A 7 1.92 9.15 -18.06
C THR A 7 2.96 8.32 -18.80
N VAL A 8 3.46 7.23 -18.20
CA VAL A 8 4.32 6.25 -18.87
C VAL A 8 3.50 4.98 -19.13
N MET A 9 3.33 4.63 -20.40
CA MET A 9 2.67 3.40 -20.86
C MET A 9 3.59 2.18 -20.68
N PRO A 10 3.07 0.96 -20.43
CA PRO A 10 3.90 -0.23 -20.34
C PRO A 10 4.12 -0.81 -21.74
N SER A 11 5.33 -0.68 -22.29
CA SER A 11 5.76 -1.49 -23.43
C SER A 11 6.59 -2.66 -22.92
N GLY A 12 6.13 -3.87 -23.24
CA GLY A 12 6.81 -5.12 -22.92
C GLY A 12 8.23 -5.22 -23.51
N GLY A 13 8.99 -6.16 -22.95
CA GLY A 13 10.30 -6.55 -23.44
C GLY A 13 11.43 -5.73 -22.82
N ALA A 14 12.07 -6.31 -21.80
CA ALA A 14 13.31 -5.80 -21.23
C ALA A 14 14.41 -5.72 -22.31
N THR A 15 14.61 -4.53 -22.88
CA THR A 15 15.92 -4.10 -23.37
C THR A 15 16.08 -2.63 -22.99
N SER A 16 17.17 -2.34 -22.29
CA SER A 16 17.55 -1.01 -21.82
C SER A 16 17.59 -0.01 -22.98
N ARG A 17 16.53 0.79 -23.15
CA ARG A 17 16.59 2.07 -23.87
C ARG A 17 16.42 3.20 -22.87
N ARG A 18 17.52 3.91 -22.66
CA ARG A 18 17.60 5.14 -21.87
C ARG A 18 16.73 6.19 -22.58
N GLY A 19 15.56 6.49 -22.01
CA GLY A 19 14.77 7.66 -22.41
C GLY A 19 15.54 8.96 -22.14
N PRO A 20 15.08 10.10 -22.68
CA PRO A 20 15.77 11.38 -22.53
C PRO A 20 15.93 11.75 -21.05
N PRO A 21 17.02 12.46 -20.67
CA PRO A 21 17.34 12.73 -19.29
C PRO A 21 16.27 13.67 -18.72
N THR A 22 15.34 13.11 -17.96
CA THR A 22 14.62 13.88 -16.96
C THR A 22 15.48 13.77 -15.71
N ASP A 23 16.20 14.84 -15.38
CA ASP A 23 17.15 14.92 -14.26
C ASP A 23 16.51 14.78 -12.87
N TYR A 24 15.29 14.23 -12.78
CA TYR A 24 14.74 13.74 -11.53
C TYR A 24 15.20 12.30 -11.34
N ALA A 25 16.47 12.14 -10.94
CA ALA A 25 16.86 10.95 -10.22
C ALA A 25 15.94 10.87 -8.99
N GLY A 26 14.99 9.93 -9.02
CA GLY A 26 14.11 9.70 -7.90
C GLY A 26 14.91 9.50 -6.60
N PRO A 27 14.28 9.69 -5.44
CA PRO A 27 14.93 9.49 -4.15
C PRO A 27 15.72 8.19 -4.12
N ALA A 28 16.88 8.21 -3.46
CA ALA A 28 17.67 7.00 -3.25
C ALA A 28 16.76 5.88 -2.69
N ALA A 29 16.83 4.71 -3.32
CA ALA A 29 16.06 3.53 -2.92
C ALA A 29 16.25 3.30 -1.41
N GLY A 30 15.17 3.43 -0.64
CA GLY A 30 15.21 3.26 0.81
C GLY A 30 14.91 4.50 1.65
N ARG A 31 14.23 5.51 1.09
CA ARG A 31 13.54 6.56 1.88
C ARG A 31 12.09 6.83 1.43
N GLU A 32 11.62 6.12 0.41
CA GLU A 32 10.28 6.29 -0.17
C GLU A 32 9.24 5.48 0.62
N ARG A 33 8.13 6.13 0.95
CA ARG A 33 6.90 5.47 1.41
C ARG A 33 6.17 4.91 0.20
N ARG A 34 5.55 3.73 0.33
CA ARG A 34 4.74 3.13 -0.76
C ARG A 34 3.28 3.17 -0.37
N LEU A 35 2.49 3.84 -1.20
CA LEU A 35 1.08 4.13 -0.94
C LEU A 35 0.23 3.58 -2.08
N ASP A 36 -0.90 2.98 -1.75
CA ASP A 36 -1.88 2.51 -2.70
C ASP A 36 -3.19 3.31 -2.53
N ILE A 37 -3.77 3.69 -3.66
CA ILE A 37 -5.14 4.20 -3.72
C ILE A 37 -5.97 3.21 -4.51
N HIS A 38 -7.00 2.66 -3.85
CA HIS A 38 -8.01 1.87 -4.53
C HIS A 38 -8.98 2.80 -5.25
N VAL A 39 -9.27 2.47 -6.51
CA VAL A 39 -10.22 3.18 -7.36
C VAL A 39 -11.30 2.22 -7.76
N PHE A 40 -12.54 2.68 -7.71
CA PHE A 40 -13.69 1.93 -8.21
C PHE A 40 -14.41 2.76 -9.26
N VAL A 41 -14.63 2.16 -10.43
CA VAL A 41 -15.44 2.73 -11.50
C VAL A 41 -16.65 1.83 -11.71
N SER A 42 -17.82 2.36 -11.40
CA SER A 42 -19.10 1.67 -11.64
C SER A 42 -19.38 1.50 -13.13
N GLU A 43 -20.28 0.59 -13.48
CA GLU A 43 -20.74 0.38 -14.87
C GLU A 43 -21.36 1.65 -15.48
N SER A 44 -21.96 2.52 -14.67
CA SER A 44 -22.51 3.81 -15.11
C SER A 44 -21.46 4.89 -15.32
N GLY A 45 -20.17 4.58 -15.10
CA GLY A 45 -19.04 5.51 -15.22
C GLY A 45 -18.81 6.38 -13.98
N SER A 46 -19.58 6.21 -12.90
CA SER A 46 -19.29 6.89 -11.62
C SER A 46 -17.99 6.36 -11.02
N LEU A 47 -17.10 7.26 -10.62
CA LEU A 47 -15.78 6.94 -10.09
C LEU A 47 -15.67 7.33 -8.60
N ALA A 48 -15.16 6.42 -7.78
CA ALA A 48 -14.83 6.66 -6.38
C ALA A 48 -13.37 6.27 -6.10
N THR A 49 -12.74 6.98 -5.16
CA THR A 49 -11.40 6.64 -4.66
C THR A 49 -11.44 6.38 -3.16
N GLY A 50 -10.78 5.32 -2.74
CA GLY A 50 -10.55 5.00 -1.33
C GLY A 50 -9.49 5.89 -0.70
N ARG A 51 -9.24 5.62 0.59
CA ARG A 51 -8.17 6.26 1.37
C ARG A 51 -6.80 5.66 1.05
N ALA A 52 -5.74 6.37 1.44
CA ALA A 52 -4.38 5.89 1.25
C ALA A 52 -4.06 4.69 2.15
N TRP A 53 -3.69 3.58 1.52
CA TRP A 53 -3.10 2.42 2.17
C TRP A 53 -1.59 2.50 2.10
N GLU A 54 -0.90 2.40 3.23
CA GLU A 54 0.56 2.36 3.25
C GLU A 54 1.10 0.94 3.38
N ARG A 55 1.99 0.55 2.47
CA ARG A 55 2.71 -0.74 2.49
C ARG A 55 3.87 -0.67 3.48
N CYS A 56 3.53 -0.76 4.76
CA CYS A 56 4.43 -0.39 5.85
C CYS A 56 5.60 -1.34 6.07
N VAL A 57 5.41 -2.63 5.91
CA VAL A 57 6.47 -3.63 6.09
C VAL A 57 6.55 -4.49 4.86
N TRP A 58 7.74 -4.63 4.30
CA TRP A 58 7.99 -5.51 3.16
C TRP A 58 9.21 -6.39 3.38
N ARG A 59 9.24 -7.55 2.72
CA ARG A 59 10.39 -8.46 2.68
C ARG A 59 10.46 -9.14 1.33
N GLU A 60 11.61 -9.11 0.67
CA GLU A 60 11.82 -9.76 -0.64
C GLU A 60 10.71 -9.40 -1.66
N ALA A 61 10.38 -8.10 -1.76
CA ALA A 61 9.30 -7.53 -2.58
C ALA A 61 7.84 -7.88 -2.17
N ARG A 62 7.64 -8.63 -1.08
CA ARG A 62 6.30 -8.93 -0.53
C ARG A 62 5.89 -7.89 0.50
N VAL A 63 4.64 -7.44 0.47
CA VAL A 63 4.05 -6.62 1.54
C VAL A 63 3.57 -7.54 2.65
N LEU A 64 4.08 -7.33 3.86
CA LEU A 64 3.75 -8.10 5.06
C LEU A 64 2.72 -7.38 5.93
N ILE A 65 2.81 -6.05 6.00
CA ILE A 65 1.87 -5.23 6.76
C ILE A 65 1.50 -4.03 5.89
N ALA A 66 0.21 -3.80 5.73
CA ALA A 66 -0.34 -2.58 5.14
C ALA A 66 -1.37 -1.95 6.10
N GLU A 67 -1.46 -0.62 6.13
CA GLU A 67 -2.40 0.07 7.03
C GLU A 67 -3.12 1.23 6.35
N CYS A 68 -4.36 1.46 6.77
CA CYS A 68 -5.23 2.50 6.25
C CYS A 68 -6.00 3.17 7.40
N PRO A 69 -5.97 4.50 7.53
CA PRO A 69 -5.18 5.41 6.71
C PRO A 69 -3.68 5.30 6.91
N ALA A 70 -2.93 5.70 5.88
CA ALA A 70 -1.50 5.89 5.94
C ALA A 70 -1.11 6.82 7.12
N PRO A 71 -0.28 6.36 8.07
CA PRO A 71 0.07 7.08 9.27
C PRO A 71 0.85 8.35 8.93
N HIS A 72 0.55 9.47 9.59
CA HIS A 72 1.26 10.75 9.37
C HIS A 72 1.26 11.24 7.92
N LEU A 73 0.35 10.75 7.07
CA LEU A 73 0.18 11.29 5.73
C LEU A 73 -0.65 12.58 5.83
N PRO A 74 -0.13 13.74 5.37
CA PRO A 74 -0.92 14.97 5.35
C PRO A 74 -2.13 14.81 4.44
N SER A 75 -3.29 15.31 4.86
CA SER A 75 -4.54 15.22 4.09
C SER A 75 -4.45 15.87 2.72
N SER A 76 -3.64 16.92 2.57
CA SER A 76 -3.37 17.57 1.28
C SER A 76 -2.65 16.63 0.30
N VAL A 77 -1.69 15.83 0.80
CA VAL A 77 -0.98 14.83 0.00
C VAL A 77 -1.91 13.65 -0.31
N GLU A 78 -2.67 13.15 0.67
CA GLU A 78 -3.67 12.09 0.45
C GLU A 78 -4.68 12.49 -0.65
N ASN A 79 -5.21 13.72 -0.59
CA ASN A 79 -6.12 14.23 -1.60
C ASN A 79 -5.47 14.33 -2.98
N ALA A 80 -4.21 14.78 -3.07
CA ALA A 80 -3.48 14.83 -4.34
C ALA A 80 -3.28 13.43 -4.95
N LEU A 81 -2.91 12.45 -4.13
CA LEU A 81 -2.77 11.06 -4.57
C LEU A 81 -4.11 10.49 -5.08
N ARG A 82 -5.21 10.79 -4.38
CA ARG A 82 -6.56 10.38 -4.79
C ARG A 82 -6.98 11.02 -6.11
N THR A 83 -6.71 12.31 -6.31
CA THR A 83 -6.98 12.97 -7.60
C THR A 83 -6.20 12.32 -8.73
N VAL A 84 -4.89 12.11 -8.54
CA VAL A 84 -4.06 11.46 -9.57
C VAL A 84 -4.51 10.03 -9.85
N ALA A 85 -4.90 9.26 -8.82
CA ALA A 85 -5.42 7.91 -9.00
C ALA A 85 -6.73 7.89 -9.81
N ALA A 86 -7.62 8.86 -9.54
CA ALA A 86 -8.86 9.02 -10.32
C ALA A 86 -8.56 9.38 -11.78
N ASP A 87 -7.61 10.28 -12.03
CA ASP A 87 -7.20 10.68 -13.38
C ASP A 87 -6.62 9.50 -14.16
N VAL A 88 -5.72 8.73 -13.54
CA VAL A 88 -5.15 7.50 -14.12
C VAL A 88 -6.26 6.50 -14.49
N ALA A 89 -7.23 6.27 -13.60
CA ALA A 89 -8.32 5.34 -13.89
C ALA A 89 -9.20 5.80 -15.06
N ARG A 90 -9.46 7.11 -15.19
CA ARG A 90 -10.21 7.67 -16.34
C ARG A 90 -9.43 7.55 -17.64
N ASP A 91 -8.14 7.92 -17.63
CA ASP A 91 -7.28 7.89 -18.82
C ASP A 91 -7.11 6.48 -19.37
N HIS A 92 -7.07 5.48 -18.48
CA HIS A 92 -6.97 4.06 -18.85
C HIS A 92 -8.33 3.40 -19.12
N GLY A 93 -9.45 4.13 -19.00
CA GLY A 93 -10.79 3.59 -19.25
C GLY A 93 -11.17 2.43 -18.32
N TRP A 94 -10.80 2.51 -17.04
CA TRP A 94 -11.07 1.45 -16.07
C TRP A 94 -12.57 1.20 -15.88
N GLN A 95 -12.91 -0.07 -15.65
CA GLN A 95 -14.22 -0.57 -15.28
C GLN A 95 -14.04 -1.53 -14.10
N GLY A 96 -14.82 -1.37 -13.04
CA GLY A 96 -14.65 -2.12 -11.79
C GLY A 96 -13.56 -1.57 -10.88
N MET A 97 -12.87 -2.46 -10.15
CA MET A 97 -11.86 -2.09 -9.17
C MET A 97 -10.46 -2.05 -9.78
N GLY A 98 -9.65 -1.09 -9.35
CA GLY A 98 -8.22 -1.07 -9.65
C GLY A 98 -7.44 -0.41 -8.51
N THR A 99 -6.12 -0.51 -8.60
CA THR A 99 -5.21 0.08 -7.61
C THR A 99 -4.14 0.88 -8.33
N VAL A 100 -3.93 2.12 -7.89
CA VAL A 100 -2.81 2.95 -8.31
C VAL A 100 -1.82 3.02 -7.17
N ALA A 101 -0.60 2.55 -7.41
CA ALA A 101 0.48 2.55 -6.44
C ALA A 101 1.41 3.74 -6.68
N PHE A 102 1.88 4.32 -5.58
CA PHE A 102 2.72 5.51 -5.54
C PHE A 102 3.97 5.26 -4.70
N ALA A 103 5.07 5.90 -5.11
CA ALA A 103 6.23 6.13 -4.25
C ALA A 103 6.24 7.60 -3.83
N LEU A 104 6.28 7.86 -2.52
CA LEU A 104 6.30 9.19 -1.91
C LEU A 104 7.62 9.42 -1.18
N ASP A 105 8.29 10.53 -1.49
CA ASP A 105 9.38 11.04 -0.68
C ASP A 105 8.83 11.87 0.48
N ASP A 106 8.95 11.33 1.69
CA ASP A 106 8.45 11.96 2.90
C ASP A 106 9.17 13.27 3.25
N ARG A 107 10.39 13.52 2.73
CA ARG A 107 11.11 14.78 2.98
C ARG A 107 10.62 15.91 2.08
N SER A 108 10.41 15.64 0.80
CA SER A 108 10.03 16.66 -0.19
C SER A 108 8.52 16.73 -0.44
N GLY A 109 7.76 15.70 -0.06
CA GLY A 109 6.35 15.54 -0.41
C GLY A 109 6.12 15.17 -1.87
N VAL A 110 7.18 14.99 -2.67
CA VAL A 110 7.10 14.62 -4.08
C VAL A 110 6.74 13.14 -4.19
N PHE A 111 5.77 12.82 -5.04
CA PHE A 111 5.38 11.45 -5.33
C PHE A 111 5.37 11.15 -6.83
N ARG A 112 5.45 9.87 -7.16
CA ARG A 112 5.34 9.35 -8.53
C ARG A 112 4.48 8.10 -8.54
N VAL A 113 3.77 7.88 -9.65
CA VAL A 113 3.06 6.61 -9.92
C VAL A 113 4.12 5.55 -10.21
N ILE A 114 3.98 4.37 -9.58
CA ILE A 114 4.88 3.23 -9.78
C ILE A 114 4.20 2.04 -10.46
N SER A 115 2.89 1.88 -10.27
CA SER A 115 2.08 0.96 -11.05
C SER A 115 0.61 1.38 -11.01
N ALA A 116 -0.14 0.93 -12.02
CA ALA A 116 -1.58 1.11 -12.11
C ALA A 116 -2.16 -0.19 -12.67
N GLU A 117 -2.91 -0.90 -11.83
CA GLU A 117 -3.40 -2.24 -12.13
C GLU A 117 -4.92 -2.29 -11.97
N ALA A 118 -5.63 -2.53 -13.08
CA ALA A 118 -7.05 -2.82 -13.04
C ALA A 118 -7.25 -4.30 -12.69
N GLN A 119 -8.18 -4.58 -11.80
CA GLN A 119 -8.55 -5.94 -11.43
C GLN A 119 -9.70 -6.37 -12.34
N ALA A 120 -9.54 -7.52 -13.01
CA ALA A 120 -10.61 -8.06 -13.83
C ALA A 120 -11.85 -8.30 -12.96
N HIS A 121 -13.01 -7.91 -13.48
CA HIS A 121 -14.31 -7.93 -12.81
C HIS A 121 -14.67 -9.34 -12.32
N SER A 122 -14.17 -9.76 -11.16
CA SER A 122 -14.67 -10.92 -10.43
C SER A 122 -15.75 -10.39 -9.49
N GLY A 123 -16.97 -10.93 -9.60
CA GLY A 123 -18.18 -10.44 -8.92
C GLY A 123 -18.18 -10.52 -7.39
N ALA A 124 -17.05 -10.32 -6.72
CA ALA A 124 -16.95 -10.15 -5.28
C ALA A 124 -17.20 -8.66 -4.93
N ALA A 125 -18.27 -8.46 -4.16
CA ALA A 125 -18.87 -7.18 -3.83
C ALA A 125 -17.92 -6.17 -3.16
N MET A 126 -17.84 -4.97 -3.74
CA MET A 126 -18.33 -3.68 -3.20
C MET A 126 -18.17 -3.30 -1.71
N ALA A 127 -17.44 -4.05 -0.87
CA ALA A 127 -17.35 -3.78 0.58
C ALA A 127 -16.04 -3.11 1.04
N ASP A 128 -15.00 -3.08 0.20
CA ASP A 128 -13.63 -2.79 0.67
C ASP A 128 -13.05 -1.43 0.23
N CYS A 129 -13.85 -0.54 -0.38
CA CYS A 129 -13.32 0.75 -0.81
C CYS A 129 -13.00 1.67 0.39
N GLU A 130 -13.61 1.42 1.55
CA GLU A 130 -13.28 2.11 2.79
C GLU A 130 -13.60 1.21 3.99
N PRO A 131 -12.66 0.98 4.92
CA PRO A 131 -13.04 0.40 6.20
C PRO A 131 -13.98 1.38 6.91
N VAL A 132 -15.18 0.92 7.30
CA VAL A 132 -16.12 1.67 8.16
C VAL A 132 -15.48 2.05 9.51
N ALA A 133 -14.34 1.45 9.85
CA ALA A 133 -13.55 1.70 11.03
C ALA A 133 -12.53 2.84 10.84
N GLY A 134 -12.21 3.55 11.93
CA GLY A 134 -11.24 4.65 11.90
C GLY A 134 -9.82 4.25 11.48
N HIS A 135 -9.45 2.98 11.61
CA HIS A 135 -8.20 2.42 11.12
C HIS A 135 -8.31 0.92 10.81
N ALA A 136 -7.67 0.48 9.73
CA ALA A 136 -7.55 -0.90 9.29
C ALA A 136 -6.07 -1.28 9.11
N LEU A 137 -5.75 -2.51 9.47
CA LEU A 137 -4.43 -3.12 9.33
C LEU A 137 -4.61 -4.45 8.61
N GLU A 138 -3.93 -4.60 7.49
CA GLU A 138 -3.81 -5.88 6.79
C GLU A 138 -2.45 -6.49 7.09
N VAL A 139 -2.46 -7.76 7.52
CA VAL A 139 -1.27 -8.54 7.84
C VAL A 139 -1.26 -9.80 6.99
N ARG A 140 -0.20 -9.97 6.20
CA ARG A 140 0.06 -11.19 5.44
C ARG A 140 0.91 -12.14 6.27
N ILE A 141 0.42 -13.37 6.40
CA ILE A 141 1.04 -14.45 7.18
C ILE A 141 1.31 -15.61 6.22
N ASP A 142 2.58 -15.81 5.89
CA ASP A 142 2.99 -16.95 5.08
C ASP A 142 3.16 -18.18 6.01
N GLY A 143 2.52 -19.30 5.67
CA GLY A 143 2.55 -20.53 6.48
C GLY A 143 3.80 -21.39 6.25
N CYS A 144 4.62 -21.05 5.24
CA CYS A 144 5.80 -21.81 4.84
C CYS A 144 6.76 -20.93 4.02
N VAL A 145 8.03 -21.33 3.93
CA VAL A 145 9.05 -20.68 3.09
C VAL A 145 8.71 -20.78 1.59
N ASP A 146 7.92 -21.79 1.20
CA ASP A 146 7.46 -21.95 -0.19
C ASP A 146 6.37 -20.92 -0.54
N ARG A 147 6.76 -20.01 -1.43
CA ARG A 147 5.99 -18.86 -1.90
C ARG A 147 4.76 -19.23 -2.73
N ARG A 148 4.62 -20.50 -3.12
CA ARG A 148 3.46 -21.01 -3.90
C ARG A 148 2.35 -21.54 -3.02
N LEU A 149 2.61 -21.72 -1.73
CA LEU A 149 1.62 -22.21 -0.79
C LEU A 149 0.67 -21.07 -0.36
N PRO A 150 -0.58 -21.41 0.02
CA PRO A 150 -1.57 -20.42 0.42
C PRO A 150 -1.07 -19.60 1.62
N CYS A 151 -1.14 -18.27 1.48
CA CYS A 151 -0.88 -17.32 2.56
C CYS A 151 -2.20 -16.94 3.24
N THR A 152 -2.17 -16.75 4.54
CA THR A 152 -3.31 -16.21 5.28
C THR A 152 -3.21 -14.68 5.30
N ARG A 153 -4.30 -13.99 4.95
CA ARG A 153 -4.41 -12.53 5.09
C ARG A 153 -5.34 -12.26 6.27
N LEU A 154 -4.83 -11.52 7.25
CA LEU A 154 -5.57 -11.09 8.43
C LEU A 154 -5.87 -9.60 8.28
N LEU A 155 -7.16 -9.26 8.16
CA LEU A 155 -7.64 -7.88 8.18
C LEU A 155 -8.16 -7.54 9.59
N VAL A 156 -7.64 -6.48 10.19
CA VAL A 156 -8.00 -6.04 11.55
C VAL A 156 -8.41 -4.59 11.54
N CYS A 157 -9.54 -4.29 12.15
CA CYS A 157 -10.09 -2.95 12.23
C CYS A 157 -10.18 -2.43 13.68
N GLY A 158 -10.05 -1.12 13.85
CA GLY A 158 -10.23 -0.43 15.13
C GLY A 158 -10.71 0.99 14.95
N ALA A 159 -11.30 1.59 15.99
CA ALA A 159 -11.67 3.00 15.97
C ALA A 159 -10.42 3.90 15.94
N THR A 160 -9.30 3.39 16.47
CA THR A 160 -7.99 4.05 16.42
C THR A 160 -6.90 3.10 15.92
N ARG A 161 -5.80 3.67 15.41
CA ARG A 161 -4.60 2.89 15.05
C ARG A 161 -4.09 2.02 16.19
N GLY A 162 -3.97 2.58 17.41
CA GLY A 162 -3.48 1.83 18.57
C GLY A 162 -4.38 0.65 18.95
N GLU A 163 -5.70 0.77 18.78
CA GLU A 163 -6.64 -0.32 18.98
C GLU A 163 -6.51 -1.41 17.90
N ALA A 164 -6.39 -1.03 16.63
CA ALA A 164 -6.15 -1.96 15.53
C ALA A 164 -4.84 -2.76 15.75
N LEU A 165 -3.75 -2.09 16.17
CA LEU A 165 -2.48 -2.73 16.49
C LEU A 165 -2.60 -3.73 17.65
N ARG A 166 -3.28 -3.36 18.73
CA ARG A 166 -3.52 -4.28 19.87
C ARG A 166 -4.33 -5.51 19.46
N ARG A 167 -5.38 -5.31 18.67
CA ARG A 167 -6.20 -6.42 18.13
C ARG A 167 -5.38 -7.32 17.22
N ALA A 168 -4.55 -6.75 16.35
CA ALA A 168 -3.70 -7.51 15.45
C ALA A 168 -2.66 -8.33 16.21
N TYR A 169 -2.01 -7.73 17.22
CA TYR A 169 -1.08 -8.46 18.09
C TYR A 169 -1.75 -9.64 18.78
N ARG A 170 -2.96 -9.41 19.34
CA ARG A 170 -3.75 -10.46 19.99
C ARG A 170 -4.13 -11.58 19.02
N ALA A 171 -4.68 -11.22 17.86
CA ALA A 171 -5.09 -12.18 16.83
C ALA A 171 -3.91 -13.03 16.33
N LEU A 172 -2.73 -12.41 16.15
CA LEU A 172 -1.50 -13.14 15.82
C LEU A 172 -1.10 -14.09 16.95
N SER A 173 -1.16 -13.67 18.21
CA SER A 173 -0.77 -14.51 19.36
C SER A 173 -1.68 -15.72 19.57
N GLU A 174 -2.96 -15.61 19.23
CA GLU A 174 -3.97 -16.67 19.41
C GLU A 174 -4.08 -17.58 18.17
N MET A 175 -3.38 -17.27 17.07
CA MET A 175 -3.54 -17.98 15.79
C MET A 175 -2.94 -19.40 15.82
N PRO A 176 -3.72 -20.45 15.54
CA PRO A 176 -3.21 -21.82 15.49
C PRO A 176 -2.38 -22.07 14.22
N GLY A 177 -1.35 -22.91 14.31
CA GLY A 177 -0.59 -23.42 13.17
C GLY A 177 0.90 -23.03 13.10
N PRO A 178 1.66 -23.64 12.16
CA PRO A 178 3.13 -23.63 12.12
C PRO A 178 3.77 -22.36 11.53
N ALA A 179 3.06 -21.23 11.46
CA ALA A 179 3.58 -19.94 10.96
C ALA A 179 4.62 -19.26 11.90
N GLY A 180 5.39 -20.04 12.68
CA GLY A 180 6.14 -19.56 13.84
C GLY A 180 7.18 -18.47 13.54
N ILE A 181 7.91 -18.59 12.42
CA ILE A 181 8.99 -17.64 12.08
C ILE A 181 8.41 -16.29 11.64
N ASP A 182 7.45 -16.29 10.71
CA ASP A 182 6.84 -15.05 10.22
C ASP A 182 5.94 -14.42 11.28
N ARG A 183 5.26 -15.21 12.11
CA ARG A 183 4.47 -14.71 13.24
C ARG A 183 5.33 -13.96 14.25
N ALA A 184 6.44 -14.54 14.70
CA ALA A 184 7.32 -13.88 15.67
C ALA A 184 7.89 -12.56 15.11
N PHE A 185 8.28 -12.56 13.83
CA PHE A 185 8.70 -11.35 13.13
C PHE A 185 7.59 -10.29 13.10
N LEU A 186 6.38 -10.65 12.68
CA LEU A 186 5.24 -9.72 12.62
C LEU A 186 4.88 -9.16 13.99
N MET A 187 4.85 -9.99 15.03
CA MET A 187 4.58 -9.57 16.40
C MET A 187 5.65 -8.61 16.91
N ASN A 188 6.94 -8.90 16.68
CA ASN A 188 8.04 -8.00 17.04
C ASN A 188 7.95 -6.67 16.30
N ARG A 189 7.57 -6.68 15.01
CA ARG A 189 7.38 -5.45 14.23
C ARG A 189 6.22 -4.62 14.77
N ILE A 190 5.05 -5.22 14.99
CA ILE A 190 3.86 -4.53 15.52
C ILE A 190 4.12 -3.93 16.91
N ALA A 191 4.85 -4.65 17.78
CA ALA A 191 5.19 -4.19 19.11
C ALA A 191 6.35 -3.17 19.15
N SER A 192 7.08 -2.98 18.04
CA SER A 192 8.23 -2.08 18.03
C SER A 192 7.81 -0.62 18.20
N ARG A 193 8.58 0.12 19.01
CA ARG A 193 8.37 1.57 19.21
C ARG A 193 8.41 2.34 17.89
N ALA A 194 9.31 1.96 16.99
CA ALA A 194 9.43 2.56 15.67
C ALA A 194 8.14 2.42 14.86
N PHE A 195 7.57 1.22 14.76
CA PHE A 195 6.32 1.00 14.05
C PHE A 195 5.12 1.68 14.74
N CYS A 196 5.08 1.66 16.08
CA CYS A 196 4.04 2.35 16.85
C CYS A 196 4.07 3.87 16.64
N SER A 197 5.26 4.45 16.42
CA SER A 197 5.41 5.86 16.04
C SER A 197 5.03 6.18 14.60
N GLY A 198 4.66 5.18 13.78
CA GLY A 198 4.29 5.37 12.37
C GLY A 198 5.48 5.38 11.41
N LEU A 199 6.65 4.88 11.83
CA LEU A 199 7.75 4.64 10.90
C LEU A 199 7.47 3.39 10.06
N THR A 200 7.75 3.49 8.76
CA THR A 200 7.44 2.46 7.77
C THR A 200 8.63 2.21 6.84
N GLY A 201 8.55 1.11 6.09
CA GLY A 201 9.51 0.70 5.08
C GLY A 201 10.94 0.60 5.61
N THR A 202 11.86 1.15 4.83
CA THR A 202 13.30 1.13 5.11
C THR A 202 13.71 1.94 6.34
N ARG A 203 12.94 2.98 6.73
CA ARG A 203 13.17 3.70 7.99
C ARG A 203 12.87 2.81 9.20
N LEU A 204 11.83 1.98 9.09
CA LEU A 204 11.52 0.98 10.11
C LEU A 204 12.60 -0.11 10.17
N ASP A 205 13.13 -0.54 9.03
CA ASP A 205 14.22 -1.52 9.00
C ASP A 205 15.50 -0.98 9.65
N GLN A 206 15.85 0.29 9.42
CA GLN A 206 17.01 0.94 10.06
C GLN A 206 16.83 1.17 11.57
N ALA A 207 15.59 1.37 12.04
CA ALA A 207 15.31 1.69 13.44
C ALA A 207 15.18 0.44 14.35
N VAL A 208 15.09 -0.75 13.76
CA VAL A 208 14.88 -2.03 14.46
C VAL A 208 16.02 -3.03 14.18
N GLY A 209 16.91 -2.70 13.25
CA GLY A 209 18.12 -3.46 12.95
C GLY A 209 19.25 -3.26 13.94
#